data_AF-A0A660MKM5-F1
#
_entry.id   AF-A0A660MKM5-F1
#
_cell.length_a   1.000
_cell.length_b   1.000
_cell.length_c   1.000
_cell.angle_alpha   90.00
_cell.angle_beta   90.00
_cell.angle_gamma   90.00
#
_symmetry.space_group_name_H-M   'P 1'
#
loop_
_entity.id
_entity.type
_entity.pdbx_description
1 polymer ?
#
loop_
_entity_poly.entity_id
_entity_poly.type
_entity_poly.pdbx_seq_one_letter_code
_entity_poly.pdbx_strand_id
1 'polypeptide(L)'
;GGQGAWFITKNEAVHAKPPRVRVTSTVGAGDAMVAGTIRGLLLKRDMAEMARTATAYSASNIEHVGTYLPSQQRIEQLKGWVVITREGEERK
;
A
#
# COMPACT_ATOMS: atom_id res chain seq x y z
N GLY A 1 -2.18 1.66 -9.09
CA GLY A 1 -3.42 2.36 -9.54
C GLY A 1 -4.61 1.82 -8.77
N GLY A 2 -5.86 2.09 -9.19
CA GLY A 2 -7.06 1.60 -8.47
C GLY A 2 -7.18 0.07 -8.35
N GLN A 3 -6.45 -0.68 -9.16
CA GLN A 3 -6.35 -2.14 -9.09
C GLN A 3 -5.38 -2.64 -8.01
N GLY A 4 -4.53 -1.76 -7.49
CA GLY A 4 -3.46 -2.09 -6.56
C GLY A 4 -2.06 -1.94 -7.15
N ALA A 5 -1.15 -2.69 -6.56
CA ALA A 5 0.26 -2.73 -6.93
C ALA A 5 0.85 -4.13 -6.70
N TRP A 6 1.78 -4.52 -7.57
CA TRP A 6 2.58 -5.73 -7.44
C TRP A 6 3.93 -5.41 -6.82
N PHE A 7 4.32 -6.23 -5.84
CA PHE A 7 5.63 -6.23 -5.20
C PHE A 7 6.28 -7.56 -5.57
N ILE A 8 7.37 -7.53 -6.33
CA ILE A 8 7.97 -8.71 -6.94
C ILE A 8 9.46 -8.74 -6.64
N THR A 9 9.94 -9.90 -6.19
CA THR A 9 11.36 -10.25 -6.15
C THR A 9 11.59 -11.54 -6.92
N LYS A 10 12.84 -12.02 -6.94
CA LYS A 10 13.18 -13.33 -7.49
C LYS A 10 12.43 -14.48 -6.78
N ASN A 11 12.08 -14.31 -5.50
CA ASN A 11 11.62 -15.41 -4.64
C ASN A 11 10.11 -15.38 -4.37
N GLU A 12 9.47 -14.23 -4.50
CA GLU A 12 8.04 -14.06 -4.20
C GLU A 12 7.43 -12.93 -5.03
N ALA A 13 6.12 -13.03 -5.26
CA ALA A 13 5.31 -11.98 -5.85
C ALA A 13 4.03 -11.79 -5.04
N VAL A 14 3.77 -10.55 -4.67
CA VAL A 14 2.66 -10.14 -3.82
C VAL A 14 1.85 -9.05 -4.52
N HIS A 15 0.55 -9.27 -4.65
CA HIS A 15 -0.39 -8.23 -5.06
C HIS A 15 -1.06 -7.60 -3.85
N ALA A 16 -0.95 -6.28 -3.73
CA ALA A 16 -1.63 -5.49 -2.71
C ALA A 16 -2.77 -4.70 -3.34
N LYS A 17 -4.01 -5.11 -3.02
CA LYS A 17 -5.23 -4.46 -3.48
C LYS A 17 -5.74 -3.49 -2.40
N PRO A 18 -5.79 -2.17 -2.68
CA PRO A 18 -6.28 -1.18 -1.73
C PRO A 18 -7.79 -1.33 -1.49
N PRO A 19 -8.30 -0.86 -0.34
CA PRO A 19 -9.72 -0.64 -0.16
C PRO A 19 -10.23 0.43 -1.12
N ARG A 20 -11.56 0.45 -1.33
CA ARG A 20 -12.19 1.60 -1.96
C ARG A 20 -12.17 2.78 -0.99
N VAL A 21 -11.63 3.91 -1.46
CA VAL A 21 -11.56 5.17 -0.71
C VAL A 21 -12.14 6.29 -1.57
N ARG A 22 -12.52 7.41 -0.93
CA ARG A 22 -12.94 8.61 -1.65
C ARG A 22 -11.70 9.24 -2.29
N VAL A 23 -11.68 9.35 -3.62
CA VAL A 23 -10.54 9.95 -4.33
C VAL A 23 -10.78 11.45 -4.50
N THR A 24 -9.89 12.26 -3.95
CA THR A 24 -9.90 13.72 -4.10
C THR A 24 -8.80 14.18 -5.07
N SER A 25 -7.61 13.56 -5.02
CA SER A 25 -6.50 13.81 -5.96
C SER A 25 -5.66 12.54 -6.11
N THR A 26 -5.06 12.29 -7.28
CA THR A 26 -4.11 11.17 -7.48
C THR A 26 -2.65 11.60 -7.43
N VAL A 27 -2.40 12.91 -7.39
CA VAL A 27 -1.05 13.48 -7.35
C VAL A 27 -0.37 13.05 -6.05
N GLY A 28 0.88 12.57 -6.14
CA GLY A 28 1.68 12.10 -5.00
C GLY A 28 1.34 10.68 -4.50
N ALA A 29 0.36 9.99 -5.09
CA ALA A 29 0.03 8.61 -4.70
C ALA A 29 1.21 7.64 -4.87
N GLY A 30 2.02 7.86 -5.91
CA GLY A 30 3.24 7.11 -6.18
C GLY A 30 4.34 7.41 -5.16
N ASP A 31 4.59 8.68 -4.86
CA ASP A 31 5.59 9.10 -3.87
C ASP A 31 5.25 8.55 -2.48
N ALA A 32 3.97 8.60 -2.09
CA ALA A 32 3.50 8.01 -0.84
C ALA A 32 3.72 6.49 -0.79
N MET A 33 3.53 5.79 -1.92
CA MET A 33 3.81 4.36 -2.03
C MET A 33 5.32 4.08 -1.87
N VAL A 34 6.18 4.85 -2.55
CA VAL A 34 7.64 4.73 -2.44
C VAL A 34 8.10 4.97 -1.00
N ALA A 35 7.58 6.01 -0.33
CA ALA A 35 7.89 6.30 1.06
C ALA A 35 7.51 5.12 1.99
N GLY A 36 6.33 4.52 1.79
CA GLY A 36 5.90 3.34 2.53
C GLY A 36 6.76 2.10 2.27
N THR A 37 7.21 1.89 1.02
CA THR A 37 8.14 0.82 0.65
C THR A 37 9.50 1.00 1.33
N ILE A 38 10.09 2.19 1.24
CA ILE A 38 11.36 2.52 1.89
C ILE A 38 11.26 2.30 3.40
N ARG A 39 10.16 2.74 4.03
CA ARG A 39 9.90 2.49 5.46
C ARG A 39 9.89 0.99 5.77
N GLY A 40 9.21 0.18 4.97
CA GLY A 40 9.18 -1.27 5.14
C GLY A 40 10.57 -1.91 5.06
N LEU A 41 11.38 -1.49 4.10
CA LEU A 41 12.77 -1.93 3.95
C LEU A 41 13.63 -1.55 5.15
N LEU A 42 13.58 -0.28 5.59
CA LEU A 42 14.35 0.22 6.74
C LEU A 42 13.98 -0.50 8.04
N LEU A 43 12.69 -0.85 8.20
CA LEU A 43 12.17 -1.57 9.36
C LEU A 43 12.27 -3.10 9.22
N LYS A 44 12.89 -3.61 8.15
CA LYS A 44 13.04 -5.05 7.86
C LYS A 44 11.72 -5.83 7.94
N ARG A 45 10.64 -5.22 7.44
CA ARG A 45 9.32 -5.87 7.34
C ARG A 45 9.32 -6.91 6.22
N ASP A 46 8.49 -7.94 6.35
CA ASP A 46 8.25 -8.87 5.26
C ASP A 46 7.53 -8.17 4.08
N MET A 47 7.54 -8.82 2.91
CA MET A 47 6.99 -8.24 1.69
C MET A 47 5.50 -7.94 1.78
N ALA A 48 4.72 -8.78 2.48
CA ALA A 48 3.29 -8.58 2.63
C ALA A 48 2.98 -7.35 3.49
N GLU A 49 3.64 -7.19 4.63
CA GLU A 49 3.46 -6.06 5.53
C GLU A 49 3.98 -4.75 4.91
N MET A 50 5.11 -4.81 4.20
CA MET A 50 5.61 -3.69 3.41
C MET A 50 4.60 -3.28 2.34
N ALA A 51 4.07 -4.24 1.57
CA ALA A 51 3.10 -3.99 0.51
C ALA A 51 1.78 -3.42 1.06
N ARG A 52 1.29 -3.92 2.20
CA ARG A 52 0.13 -3.35 2.90
C ARG A 52 0.37 -1.91 3.30
N THR A 53 1.50 -1.63 3.94
CA THR A 53 1.86 -0.29 4.41
C THR A 53 1.99 0.70 3.26
N ALA A 54 2.75 0.36 2.22
CA ALA A 54 2.94 1.20 1.04
C ALA A 54 1.62 1.49 0.33
N THR A 55 0.76 0.49 0.20
CA THR A 55 -0.57 0.65 -0.41
C THR A 55 -1.49 1.52 0.44
N ALA A 56 -1.45 1.38 1.78
CA ALA A 56 -2.21 2.21 2.69
C ALA A 56 -1.77 3.67 2.67
N TYR A 57 -0.47 3.95 2.56
CA TYR A 57 0.05 5.31 2.40
C TYR A 57 -0.45 5.95 1.10
N SER A 58 -0.39 5.20 0.00
CA SER A 58 -0.93 5.62 -1.29
C SER A 58 -2.43 5.90 -1.22
N ALA A 59 -3.20 4.98 -0.64
CA ALA A 59 -4.64 5.13 -0.46
C ALA A 59 -5.00 6.32 0.43
N SER A 60 -4.25 6.58 1.49
CA SER A 60 -4.51 7.73 2.37
C SER A 60 -4.17 9.07 1.72
N ASN A 61 -3.14 9.11 0.87
CA ASN A 61 -2.72 10.32 0.17
C ASN A 61 -3.82 10.79 -0.80
N ILE A 62 -4.44 9.85 -1.52
CA ILE A 62 -5.45 10.22 -2.53
C ILE A 62 -6.78 10.71 -1.95
N GLU A 63 -7.01 10.54 -0.64
CA GLU A 63 -8.18 11.07 0.05
C GLU A 63 -8.13 12.60 0.23
N HIS A 64 -6.96 13.22 0.02
CA HIS A 64 -6.70 14.62 0.34
C HIS A 64 -6.12 15.39 -0.85
N VAL A 65 -6.12 16.73 -0.77
CA VAL A 65 -5.47 17.62 -1.74
C VAL A 65 -4.22 18.22 -1.10
N GLY A 66 -3.13 18.30 -1.87
CA GLY A 66 -1.87 18.91 -1.42
C GLY A 66 -1.04 18.00 -0.52
N THR A 67 -0.09 18.60 0.21
CA THR A 67 0.80 17.89 1.13
C THR A 67 0.06 17.54 2.41
N TYR A 68 -0.52 16.33 2.45
CA TYR A 68 -1.22 15.81 3.61
C TYR A 68 -0.38 14.74 4.31
N LEU A 69 -0.15 14.90 5.62
CA LEU A 69 0.45 13.88 6.45
C LEU A 69 -0.66 13.06 7.13
N PRO A 70 -0.87 11.79 6.75
CA PRO A 70 -1.92 10.97 7.34
C PRO A 70 -1.65 10.62 8.79
N SER A 71 -2.71 10.53 9.59
CA SER A 71 -2.60 10.05 10.97
C SER A 71 -2.20 8.57 11.00
N GLN A 72 -1.41 8.18 12.00
CA GLN A 72 -1.02 6.78 12.18
C GLN A 72 -2.24 5.87 12.28
N GLN A 73 -3.31 6.33 12.95
CA GLN A 73 -4.56 5.58 13.06
C GLN A 73 -5.22 5.34 11.70
N ARG A 74 -5.23 6.33 10.80
CA ARG A 74 -5.80 6.17 9.45
C ARG A 74 -5.00 5.17 8.63
N ILE A 75 -3.68 5.24 8.72
CA ILE A 75 -2.78 4.28 8.07
C ILE A 75 -3.06 2.86 8.55
N GLU A 76 -3.13 2.62 9.85
CA GLU A 76 -3.39 1.27 10.39
C GLU A 76 -4.79 0.74 10.01
N GLN A 77 -5.81 1.61 9.98
CA GLN A 77 -7.13 1.25 9.44
C GLN A 77 -7.05 0.79 7.98
N LEU A 78 -6.43 1.60 7.12
CA LEU A 78 -6.31 1.29 5.70
C LEU A 78 -5.48 0.02 5.48
N LYS A 79 -4.37 -0.16 6.21
CA LYS A 79 -3.55 -1.38 6.18
C LYS A 79 -4.38 -2.63 6.46
N GLY A 80 -5.26 -2.57 7.47
CA GLY A 80 -6.17 -3.66 7.83
C GLY A 80 -7.16 -4.03 6.71
N TRP A 81 -7.43 -3.11 5.79
CA TRP A 81 -8.32 -3.34 4.64
C TRP A 81 -7.58 -3.66 3.34
N VAL A 82 -6.24 -3.55 3.30
CA VAL A 82 -5.46 -3.97 2.14
C VAL A 82 -5.47 -5.48 2.06
N VAL A 83 -5.98 -6.01 0.94
CA VAL A 83 -5.96 -7.43 0.65
C VAL A 83 -4.63 -7.78 -0.02
N ILE A 84 -3.94 -8.75 0.55
CA ILE A 84 -2.70 -9.32 0.01
C ILE A 84 -3.00 -10.66 -0.64
N THR A 85 -2.53 -10.86 -1.85
CA THR A 85 -2.54 -12.16 -2.55
C THR A 85 -1.11 -12.49 -2.95
N ARG A 86 -0.65 -13.70 -2.66
CA ARG A 86 0.65 -14.22 -3.10
C ARG A 86 0.44 -15.04 -4.37
N GLU A 87 1.31 -14.86 -5.36
CA GLU A 87 1.33 -15.76 -6.52
C GLU A 87 1.91 -17.12 -6.10
N GLY A 88 1.25 -18.20 -6.51
CA GLY A 88 1.58 -19.58 -6.13
C GLY A 88 0.74 -20.16 -4.99
N GLU A 89 -0.08 -19.35 -4.31
CA GLU A 89 -1.18 -19.86 -3.46
C GLU A 89 -2.42 -20.03 -4.34
N GLU A 90 -2.71 -21.27 -4.77
CA GLU A 90 -3.99 -21.60 -5.41
C GLU A 90 -5.14 -21.11 -4.52
N ARG A 91 -6.02 -20.29 -5.09
CA ARG A 91 -7.35 -20.04 -4.52
C ARG A 91 -8.09 -21.38 -4.50
N LYS A 92 -8.09 -22.06 -3.35
CA LYS A 92 -9.12 -23.07 -3.05
C LYS A 92 -10.48 -22.40 -2.88
#